data_AF-A0A2H9RPC2-F1
#
_entry.id   AF-A0A2H9RPC2-F1
#
_cell.length_a   1.000
_cell.length_b   1.000
_cell.length_c   1.000
_cell.angle_alpha   90.00
_cell.angle_beta   90.00
_cell.angle_gamma   90.00
#
_symmetry.space_group_name_H-M   'P 1'
#
loop_
_entity.id
_entity.type
_entity.pdbx_description
1 polymer ?
#
loop_
_entity_poly.entity_id
_entity_poly.type
_entity_poly.pdbx_seq_one_letter_code
_entity_poly.pdbx_strand_id
1 'polypeptide(L)' 'MAGYLGNKSDGIVHHLAEMTKECLIYHIKKENKMYFTPDTLTQAKNKEFVPCKYCISET' A
#
# COMPACT_ATOMS: atom_id res chain seq x y z
N MET A 1 3.92 8.96 11.01
CA MET A 1 2.70 9.16 10.20
C MET A 1 2.64 7.98 9.26
N ALA A 2 1.56 7.20 9.25
CA ALA A 2 1.51 5.97 8.44
C ALA A 2 1.50 6.35 6.95
N GLY A 3 2.59 6.09 6.23
CA GLY A 3 2.78 6.33 4.81
C GLY A 3 2.34 5.17 3.93
N TYR A 4 2.25 3.92 4.43
CA TYR A 4 1.91 2.76 3.61
C TYR A 4 0.71 1.96 4.11
N LEU A 5 -0.14 1.53 3.17
CA LEU A 5 -1.28 0.67 3.44
C LEU A 5 -1.31 -0.49 2.44
N GLY A 6 -1.23 -1.71 2.95
CA GLY A 6 -1.39 -2.94 2.19
C GLY A 6 -2.85 -3.35 2.06
N ASN A 7 -3.19 -3.91 0.91
CA ASN A 7 -4.43 -4.65 0.68
C ASN A 7 -4.12 -6.15 0.64
N LYS A 8 -4.57 -6.89 1.65
CA LYS A 8 -4.33 -8.35 1.76
C LYS A 8 -4.99 -9.15 0.65
N SER A 9 -6.00 -8.59 -0.02
CA SER A 9 -6.77 -9.32 -1.04
C SER A 9 -6.04 -9.49 -2.36
N ASP A 10 -5.22 -8.51 -2.73
CA ASP A 10 -4.47 -8.48 -4.00
C ASP A 10 -2.95 -8.39 -3.78
N GLY A 11 -2.52 -8.21 -2.52
CA GLY A 11 -1.11 -8.06 -2.17
C GLY A 11 -0.52 -6.72 -2.60
N ILE A 12 -1.33 -5.68 -2.83
CA ILE A 12 -0.82 -4.38 -3.28
C ILE A 12 -0.60 -3.44 -2.09
N VAL A 13 0.53 -2.74 -2.06
CA VAL A 13 0.79 -1.65 -1.12
C VAL A 13 0.61 -0.28 -1.78
N HIS A 14 -0.07 0.61 -1.08
CA HIS A 14 -0.35 1.97 -1.52
C HIS A 14 0.34 2.99 -0.62
N HIS A 15 0.70 4.14 -1.19
CA HIS A 15 1.18 5.29 -0.42
C HIS A 15 -0.01 6.13 0.02
N LEU A 16 -0.17 6.33 1.33
CA LEU A 16 -1.26 7.10 1.92
C LEU A 16 -1.17 8.60 1.66
N ALA A 17 0.01 9.15 1.33
CA ALA A 17 0.12 10.57 0.97
C ALA A 17 0.00 10.84 -0.54
N GLU A 18 0.34 9.86 -1.39
CA GLU A 18 0.45 10.03 -2.86
C GLU A 18 -0.72 9.33 -3.58
N MET A 19 -1.89 9.31 -2.93
CA MET A 19 -3.06 8.59 -3.43
C MET A 19 -3.63 9.26 -4.69
N THR A 20 -3.76 8.51 -5.78
CA THR A 20 -4.44 8.93 -7.01
C THR A 20 -5.80 8.24 -7.13
N LYS A 21 -6.69 8.76 -7.99
CA LYS A 21 -7.99 8.10 -8.24
C LYS A 21 -7.83 6.70 -8.84
N GLU A 22 -6.74 6.47 -9.58
CA GLU A 22 -6.45 5.21 -10.25
C GLU A 22 -5.93 4.12 -9.29
N CYS A 23 -5.40 4.49 -8.12
CA CYS A 23 -4.85 3.51 -7.18
C CYS A 23 -5.92 2.77 -6.37
N LEU A 24 -7.19 3.20 -6.40
CA LEU A 24 -8.34 2.52 -5.76
C LEU A 24 -8.18 2.22 -4.25
N ILE A 25 -7.26 2.88 -3.56
CA ILE A 25 -6.96 2.66 -2.13
C ILE A 25 -8.20 2.83 -1.23
N TYR A 26 -9.14 3.71 -1.61
CA TYR A 26 -10.40 3.92 -0.89
C TYR A 26 -11.36 2.73 -0.99
N HIS A 27 -11.20 1.86 -1.98
CA HIS A 27 -12.04 0.68 -2.18
C HIS A 27 -11.55 -0.52 -1.36
N ILE A 28 -10.39 -0.42 -0.70
CA ILE A 28 -9.88 -1.47 0.18
C ILE A 28 -10.83 -1.63 1.37
N LYS A 29 -11.46 -2.81 1.45
CA LYS A 29 -12.30 -3.19 2.58
C LYS A 29 -11.50 -3.14 3.88
N LYS A 30 -12.13 -2.71 4.97
CA LYS A 30 -11.48 -2.55 6.28
C LYS A 30 -10.76 -3.82 6.76
N GLU A 31 -11.34 -5.00 6.51
CA GLU A 31 -10.78 -6.31 6.84
C GLU A 31 -9.46 -6.64 6.09
N ASN A 32 -9.32 -6.10 4.88
CA ASN A 32 -8.17 -6.32 4.01
C ASN A 32 -7.06 -5.30 4.23
N LYS A 33 -7.28 -4.26 5.03
CA LYS A 33 -6.24 -3.26 5.34
C LYS A 33 -5.13 -3.90 6.18
N MET A 34 -3.89 -3.66 5.78
CA MET A 34 -2.70 -4.05 6.50
C MET A 34 -1.77 -2.86 6.68
N TYR A 35 -1.39 -2.61 7.92
CA TYR A 35 -0.36 -1.62 8.25
C TYR A 35 0.97 -2.33 8.49
N PHE A 36 2.07 -1.60 8.28
CA PHE A 36 3.41 -2.13 8.40
C PHE A 36 4.13 -1.55 9.60
N THR A 37 4.98 -2.36 10.22
CA THR A 37 5.87 -1.96 11.33
C THR A 37 7.27 -2.55 11.09
N PRO A 38 8.32 -1.73 10.87
CA PRO A 38 8.22 -0.30 10.61
C PRO A 38 7.41 0.01 9.33
N ASP A 39 6.86 1.21 9.29
CA ASP A 39 5.98 1.64 8.21
C ASP A 39 6.79 2.15 7.00
N THR A 40 7.37 1.19 6.28
CA THR A 40 8.23 1.44 5.12
C THR A 40 7.83 0.58 3.94
N LEU A 41 8.09 1.05 2.73
CA LEU A 41 7.90 0.26 1.51
C LEU A 41 8.70 -1.04 1.56
N THR A 42 9.92 -1.01 2.10
CA THR A 42 10.76 -2.19 2.26
C THR A 42 10.09 -3.25 3.14
N GLN A 43 9.42 -2.87 4.23
CA GLN A 43 8.68 -3.83 5.05
C GLN A 43 7.46 -4.40 4.35
N ALA A 44 6.78 -3.61 3.53
CA ALA A 44 5.70 -4.10 2.70
C ALA A 44 6.21 -5.14 1.68
N LYS A 45 7.32 -4.84 1.00
CA LYS A 45 7.99 -5.79 0.07
C LYS A 45 8.48 -7.07 0.77
N ASN A 46 9.02 -6.96 1.98
CA ASN A 46 9.41 -8.12 2.79
C ASN A 46 8.23 -9.03 3.17
N LYS A 47 7.00 -8.48 3.15
CA LYS A 47 5.74 -9.21 3.32
C LYS A 47 5.08 -9.57 2.00
N GLU A 48 5.86 -9.58 0.91
CA GLU A 48 5.44 -9.97 -0.43
C GLU A 48 4.39 -9.02 -1.04
N PHE A 49 4.25 -7.80 -0.53
CA PHE A 49 3.40 -6.80 -1.16
C PHE A 49 4.08 -6.14 -2.34
N VAL A 50 3.33 -5.96 -3.42
CA VAL A 50 3.77 -5.30 -4.65
C VAL A 50 3.41 -3.80 -4.58
N PRO A 51 4.35 -2.89 -4.89
CA PRO A 51 4.06 -1.47 -4.96
C PRO A 51 2.96 -1.15 -5.97
N CYS A 52 1.98 -0.34 -5.56
CA CYS A 52 0.97 0.15 -6.49
C CYS A 52 1.60 1.10 -7.52
N LYS A 53 1.57 0.71 -8.80
CA LYS A 53 2.12 1.50 -9.92
C LYS A 53 1.58 2.93 -10.06
N TYR A 54 0.43 3.23 -9.47
CA TYR A 54 -0.25 4.52 -9.60
C TYR A 54 0.07 5.53 -8.49
N CYS A 55 0.44 5.05 -7.30
CA CYS A 55 0.76 5.91 -6.15
C CYS A 55 2.16 5.64 -5.58
N ILE A 56 2.89 4.68 -6.14
CA ILE A 56 4.28 4.37 -5.83
C ILE A 56 4.99 4.16 -7.16
N SER A 57 5.67 5.20 -7.65
CA SER A 57 6.60 5.07 -8.76
C SER A 57 7.97 4.70 -8.19
N GLU A 58 8.44 3.48 -8.50
CA GLU A 58 9.84 3.15 -8.31
C GLU A 58 10.64 3.97 -9.34
N THR A 59 11.34 5.00 -8.84
CA THR A 59 12.31 5.77 -9.65
C THR A 59 13.64 5.04 -9.61
#